data_AF-A0A4Z2ERS4-F1
#
_entry.id   AF-A0A4Z2ERS4-F1
#
_cell.length_a   1.000
_cell.length_b   1.000
_cell.length_c   1.000
_cell.angle_alpha   90.00
_cell.angle_beta   90.00
_cell.angle_gamma   90.00
#
_symmetry.space_group_name_H-M   'P 1'
#
loop_
_entity.id
_entity.type
_entity.pdbx_description
1 polymer ?
#
loop_
_entity_poly.entity_id
_entity_poly.type
_entity_poly.pdbx_seq_one_letter_code
_entity_poly.pdbx_strand_id
1 'polypeptide(L)'
;MAISSPKGIMGKIFITHFITAGCCPSLSPPVGGHTMLPIRWMPPESIMYRKFTTESDVWSLGVILWEIFTYGKQPWFQLANNEVIECITQGRVLERPRLCPKEVYDMMLGCWQREPQQRLNIKDIQKMLLTMMKATPVYLDILG
;
A
#
# COMPACT_ATOMS: atom_id res chain seq x y z
N MET A 1 7.67 19.65 18.98
CA MET A 1 6.90 18.81 19.92
C MET A 1 6.91 17.38 19.38
N ALA A 2 7.88 16.58 19.80
CA ALA A 2 8.07 15.23 19.29
C ALA A 2 7.09 14.29 20.01
N ILE A 3 6.02 13.91 19.32
CA ILE A 3 5.12 12.87 19.79
C ILE A 3 5.86 11.56 19.58
N SER A 4 6.37 10.98 20.67
CA SER A 4 6.84 9.61 20.70
C SER A 4 5.70 8.72 20.20
N SER A 5 5.86 8.15 18.99
CA SER A 5 4.86 7.30 18.36
C SER A 5 5.48 5.97 17.95
N PRO A 6 4.73 4.86 18.10
CA PRO A 6 5.26 3.51 18.06
C PRO A 6 5.90 3.21 16.71
N LYS A 7 6.99 2.45 16.75
CA LYS A 7 7.96 2.14 15.68
C LYS A 7 7.39 1.67 14.32
N GLY A 8 6.07 1.46 14.19
CA GLY A 8 5.40 1.07 12.94
C GLY A 8 4.91 2.24 12.06
N ILE A 9 4.68 3.44 12.61
CA ILE A 9 4.12 4.58 11.84
C ILE A 9 5.22 5.30 11.05
N MET A 10 6.44 5.35 11.61
CA MET A 10 7.57 6.04 10.99
C MET A 10 7.99 5.39 9.65
N GLY A 11 7.87 4.07 9.50
CA GLY A 11 8.13 3.37 8.23
C GLY A 11 7.07 3.61 7.16
N LYS A 12 5.84 3.98 7.55
CA LYS A 12 4.71 4.20 6.62
C LYS A 12 4.71 5.61 6.04
N ILE A 13 5.11 6.60 6.83
CA ILE A 13 5.36 7.98 6.35
C ILE A 13 6.49 8.01 5.31
N PHE A 14 7.45 7.09 5.40
CA PHE A 14 8.51 6.93 4.40
C PHE A 14 8.01 6.43 3.04
N ILE A 15 6.87 5.71 2.95
CA ILE A 15 6.32 5.26 1.66
C ILE A 15 5.93 6.47 0.82
N THR A 16 5.24 7.45 1.42
CA THR A 16 4.90 8.69 0.72
C THR A 16 6.17 9.53 0.43
N HIS A 17 7.12 9.62 1.38
CA HIS A 17 8.34 10.42 1.21
C HIS A 17 9.31 9.86 0.15
N PHE A 18 9.47 8.54 0.04
CA PHE A 18 10.33 7.93 -0.99
C PHE A 18 9.67 7.91 -2.37
N ILE A 19 8.36 7.68 -2.43
CA ILE A 19 7.61 7.73 -3.69
C ILE A 19 7.64 9.15 -4.27
N THR A 20 7.40 10.18 -3.43
CA THR A 20 7.47 11.57 -3.86
C THR A 20 8.90 11.98 -4.25
N ALA A 21 9.92 11.45 -3.56
CA ALA A 21 11.33 11.67 -3.93
C ALA A 21 11.71 11.05 -5.28
N GLY A 22 11.07 9.95 -5.70
CA GLY A 22 11.27 9.33 -7.01
C GLY A 22 10.69 10.12 -8.18
N CYS A 23 9.67 10.97 -7.94
CA CYS A 23 9.09 11.84 -8.97
C CYS A 23 9.82 13.18 -9.14
N CYS A 24 10.80 13.51 -8.29
CA CYS A 24 11.63 14.70 -8.44
C CYS A 24 12.93 14.34 -9.18
N PRO A 25 13.16 14.81 -10.42
CA PRO A 25 14.41 14.51 -11.17
C PRO A 25 15.68 15.08 -10.51
N SER A 26 15.55 15.87 -9.45
CA SER A 26 16.63 16.61 -8.79
C SER A 26 17.18 15.96 -7.52
N LEU A 27 16.64 14.82 -7.07
CA LEU A 27 17.19 14.09 -5.93
C LEU A 27 17.90 12.83 -6.41
N SER A 28 19.19 12.95 -6.70
CA SER A 28 20.06 11.78 -6.78
C SER A 28 19.97 11.01 -5.46
N PRO A 29 19.79 9.67 -5.48
CA PRO A 29 19.91 8.89 -4.26
C PRO A 29 21.33 9.11 -3.70
N PRO A 30 21.50 9.33 -2.39
CA PRO A 30 22.83 9.46 -1.80
C PRO A 30 23.64 8.22 -2.17
N VAL A 31 24.70 8.44 -2.95
CA VAL A 31 25.68 7.43 -3.33
C VAL A 31 26.30 6.91 -2.03
N GLY A 32 25.96 5.68 -1.64
CA GLY A 32 26.64 4.98 -0.54
C GLY A 32 25.78 4.47 0.63
N GLY A 33 24.45 4.48 0.57
CA GLY A 33 23.60 3.86 1.60
C GLY A 33 22.68 2.79 1.02
N HIS A 34 22.74 1.56 1.53
CA HIS A 34 21.73 0.53 1.23
C HIS A 34 20.34 1.06 1.62
N THR A 35 19.62 1.62 0.66
CA THR A 35 18.29 2.17 0.89
C THR A 35 17.34 1.00 1.07
N MET A 36 16.92 0.78 2.33
CA MET A 36 15.97 -0.26 2.69
C MET A 36 14.62 0.07 2.06
N LEU A 37 14.24 -0.71 1.04
CA LEU A 37 12.94 -0.56 0.39
C LEU A 37 11.83 -1.21 1.22
N PRO A 38 10.63 -0.61 1.26
CA PRO A 38 9.46 -1.20 1.90
C PRO A 38 8.82 -2.27 1.00
N ILE A 39 9.54 -3.36 0.72
CA ILE A 39 9.19 -4.42 -0.25
C ILE A 39 7.72 -4.88 -0.14
N ARG A 40 7.18 -5.01 1.07
CA ARG A 40 5.82 -5.52 1.33
C ARG A 40 4.69 -4.59 0.87
N TRP A 41 5.00 -3.32 0.60
CA TRP A 41 4.06 -2.32 0.10
C TRP A 41 4.26 -2.02 -1.38
N MET A 42 5.33 -2.55 -1.99
CA MET A 42 5.71 -2.20 -3.35
C MET A 42 5.05 -3.14 -4.37
N PRO A 43 4.68 -2.62 -5.55
CA PRO A 43 4.22 -3.45 -6.65
C PRO A 43 5.39 -4.18 -7.32
N PRO A 44 5.13 -5.21 -8.12
CA PRO A 44 6.18 -6.01 -8.78
C PRO A 44 7.13 -5.17 -9.64
N GLU A 45 6.65 -4.18 -10.38
CA GLU A 45 7.48 -3.34 -11.24
C GLU A 45 8.45 -2.45 -10.45
N SER A 46 8.06 -1.97 -9.27
CA SER A 46 8.95 -1.17 -8.42
C SER A 46 9.99 -2.03 -7.71
N ILE A 47 9.64 -3.28 -7.37
CA ILE A 47 10.59 -4.24 -6.77
C ILE A 47 11.65 -4.63 -7.81
N MET A 48 11.22 -5.00 -9.02
CA MET A 48 12.10 -5.58 -10.04
C MET A 48 12.89 -4.52 -10.81
N TYR A 49 12.25 -3.40 -11.17
CA TYR A 49 12.81 -2.42 -12.09
C TYR A 49 13.00 -1.04 -11.47
N ARG A 50 12.72 -0.87 -10.17
CA ARG A 50 12.78 0.43 -9.47
C ARG A 50 11.96 1.52 -10.18
N LYS A 51 10.86 1.12 -10.83
CA LYS A 51 9.93 2.03 -11.51
C LYS A 51 8.88 2.53 -10.52
N PHE A 52 8.79 3.84 -10.35
CA PHE A 52 7.81 4.50 -9.47
C PHE A 52 6.92 5.41 -10.30
N THR A 53 5.61 5.21 -10.22
CA THR A 53 4.59 5.96 -10.95
C THR A 53 3.34 6.14 -10.10
N THR A 54 2.40 6.96 -10.54
CA THR A 54 1.10 7.09 -9.87
C THR A 54 0.41 5.74 -9.66
N GLU A 55 0.55 4.81 -10.60
CA GLU A 55 -0.02 3.46 -10.51
C GLU A 55 0.69 2.60 -9.46
N SER A 56 1.98 2.81 -9.20
CA SER A 56 2.66 2.15 -8.06
C SER A 56 2.16 2.64 -6.71
N ASP A 57 1.69 3.88 -6.66
CA ASP A 57 1.15 4.49 -5.46
C ASP A 57 -0.24 3.94 -5.17
N VAL A 58 -1.03 3.70 -6.24
CA VAL A 58 -2.32 3.01 -6.15
C VAL A 58 -2.16 1.61 -5.55
N TRP A 59 -1.14 0.84 -5.95
CA TRP A 59 -0.85 -0.46 -5.33
C TRP A 59 -0.58 -0.32 -3.83
N SER A 60 0.29 0.62 -3.47
CA SER A 60 0.67 0.91 -2.09
C SER A 60 -0.56 1.33 -1.26
N LEU A 61 -1.47 2.12 -1.84
CA LEU A 61 -2.73 2.51 -1.23
C LEU A 61 -3.63 1.30 -0.94
N GLY A 62 -3.69 0.31 -1.84
CA GLY A 62 -4.38 -0.95 -1.60
C GLY A 62 -3.84 -1.70 -0.38
N VAL A 63 -2.51 -1.74 -0.22
CA VAL A 63 -1.87 -2.35 0.97
C VAL A 63 -2.21 -1.57 2.24
N ILE A 64 -2.21 -0.24 2.19
CA ILE A 64 -2.60 0.60 3.33
C ILE A 64 -4.06 0.38 3.72
N LEU A 65 -4.97 0.26 2.75
CA LEU A 65 -6.36 -0.08 3.00
C LEU A 65 -6.46 -1.46 3.71
N TRP A 66 -5.72 -2.46 3.25
CA TRP A 66 -5.65 -3.76 3.92
C TRP A 66 -5.15 -3.65 5.37
N GLU A 67 -4.14 -2.82 5.62
CA GLU A 67 -3.63 -2.57 6.98
C GLU A 67 -4.67 -1.92 7.88
N ILE A 68 -5.47 -0.97 7.38
CA ILE A 68 -6.57 -0.35 8.14
C ILE A 68 -7.57 -1.43 8.59
N PHE A 69 -8.00 -2.30 7.68
CA PHE A 69 -8.97 -3.37 7.99
C PHE A 69 -8.42 -4.53 8.83
N THR A 70 -7.11 -4.58 9.02
CA THR A 70 -6.45 -5.55 9.89
C THR A 70 -5.90 -4.92 11.16
N TYR A 71 -6.28 -3.67 11.47
CA TYR A 71 -5.84 -2.93 12.65
C TYR A 71 -4.32 -2.82 12.75
N GLY A 72 -3.66 -2.56 11.62
CA GLY A 72 -2.22 -2.35 11.53
C GLY A 72 -1.40 -3.64 11.51
N LYS A 73 -2.00 -4.79 11.19
CA LYS A 73 -1.25 -6.03 10.98
C LYS A 73 -0.22 -5.84 9.86
N GLN A 74 0.95 -6.46 10.01
CA GLN A 74 1.96 -6.43 8.96
C GLN A 74 1.51 -7.24 7.73
N PRO A 75 1.60 -6.68 6.51
CA PRO A 75 1.36 -7.43 5.28
C PRO A 75 2.35 -8.60 5.18
N TRP A 76 1.84 -9.78 4.82
CA TRP A 76 2.64 -11.00 4.67
C TRP A 76 3.44 -11.39 5.93
N PHE A 77 2.92 -11.11 7.12
CA PHE A 77 3.63 -11.28 8.42
C PHE A 77 4.29 -12.65 8.65
N GLN A 78 3.85 -13.71 7.97
CA GLN A 78 4.40 -15.08 8.09
C GLN A 78 5.55 -15.38 7.14
N LEU A 79 5.85 -14.48 6.20
CA LEU A 79 6.81 -14.72 5.12
C LEU A 79 8.06 -13.85 5.29
N ALA A 80 9.22 -14.38 4.94
CA ALA A 80 10.45 -13.62 4.78
C ALA A 80 10.40 -12.71 3.55
N ASN A 81 11.24 -11.67 3.49
CA ASN A 81 11.18 -10.69 2.40
C ASN A 81 11.37 -11.32 1.00
N ASN A 82 12.21 -12.35 0.88
CA ASN A 82 12.41 -13.06 -0.40
C ASN A 82 11.14 -13.82 -0.85
N GLU A 83 10.46 -14.48 0.09
CA GLU A 83 9.20 -15.18 -0.17
C GLU A 83 8.08 -14.19 -0.53
N VAL A 84 8.08 -13.01 0.09
CA VAL A 84 7.14 -11.92 -0.27
C VAL A 84 7.37 -11.46 -1.70
N ILE A 85 8.63 -11.26 -2.12
CA ILE A 85 8.96 -10.89 -3.50
C ILE A 85 8.44 -11.95 -4.46
N GLU A 86 8.66 -13.23 -4.16
CA GLU A 86 8.17 -14.33 -4.99
C GLU A 86 6.64 -14.33 -5.07
N CYS A 87 5.94 -14.18 -3.95
CA CYS A 87 4.47 -14.11 -3.92
C CYS A 87 3.94 -12.95 -4.80
N ILE A 88 4.49 -11.75 -4.63
CA ILE A 88 4.06 -10.56 -5.38
C ILE A 88 4.34 -10.72 -6.88
N THR A 89 5.52 -11.24 -7.24
CA THR A 89 5.89 -11.44 -8.65
C THR A 89 5.11 -12.56 -9.34
N GLN A 90 4.64 -13.56 -8.58
CA GLN A 90 3.70 -14.59 -9.04
C GLN A 90 2.25 -14.09 -9.13
N GLY A 91 1.96 -12.85 -8.71
CA GLY A 91 0.61 -12.27 -8.74
C GLY A 91 -0.27 -12.70 -7.56
N ARG A 92 0.31 -13.22 -6.47
CA ARG A 92 -0.42 -13.43 -5.23
C ARG A 92 -0.68 -12.08 -4.56
N VAL A 93 -1.88 -11.94 -3.99
CA VAL A 93 -2.33 -10.75 -3.28
C VAL A 93 -2.71 -11.08 -1.84
N LEU A 94 -2.84 -10.06 -0.99
CA LEU A 94 -3.23 -10.24 0.40
C LEU A 94 -4.67 -10.76 0.49
N GLU A 95 -4.90 -11.67 1.43
CA GLU A 95 -6.23 -12.23 1.68
C GLU A 95 -7.19 -11.20 2.27
N ARG A 96 -8.50 -11.37 2.01
CA ARG A 96 -9.53 -10.49 2.57
C ARG A 96 -9.56 -10.56 4.10
N PRO A 97 -9.40 -9.43 4.82
CA PRO A 97 -9.57 -9.40 6.26
C PRO A 97 -10.99 -9.78 6.68
N ARG A 98 -11.16 -10.44 7.83
CA ARG A 98 -12.47 -10.93 8.31
C ARG A 98 -13.52 -9.82 8.41
N LEU A 99 -13.11 -8.65 8.86
CA LEU A 99 -13.96 -7.48 9.09
C LEU A 99 -14.05 -6.56 7.87
N CYS A 100 -13.36 -6.89 6.77
CA CYS A 100 -13.37 -6.10 5.54
C CYS A 100 -14.58 -6.46 4.67
N PRO A 101 -15.48 -5.50 4.39
CA PRO A 101 -16.60 -5.74 3.50
C PRO A 101 -16.13 -6.07 2.08
N LYS A 102 -16.92 -6.85 1.36
CA LYS A 102 -16.52 -7.40 0.06
C LYS A 102 -16.22 -6.28 -0.93
N GLU A 103 -17.00 -5.22 -0.90
CA GLU A 103 -16.90 -4.06 -1.79
C GLU A 103 -15.57 -3.34 -1.63
N VAL A 104 -15.07 -3.25 -0.39
CA VAL A 104 -13.76 -2.67 -0.11
C VAL A 104 -12.65 -3.62 -0.57
N TYR A 105 -12.80 -4.92 -0.38
CA TYR A 105 -11.81 -5.87 -0.87
C TYR A 105 -11.75 -5.92 -2.41
N ASP A 106 -12.89 -5.83 -3.09
CA ASP A 106 -12.95 -5.73 -4.56
C ASP A 106 -12.21 -4.47 -5.05
N MET A 107 -12.32 -3.37 -4.32
CA MET A 107 -11.51 -2.17 -4.57
C MET A 107 -10.01 -2.43 -4.37
N MET A 108 -9.61 -3.11 -3.29
CA MET A 108 -8.20 -3.48 -3.07
C MET A 108 -7.66 -4.35 -4.21
N LEU A 109 -8.45 -5.33 -4.69
CA LEU A 109 -8.10 -6.14 -5.85
C LEU A 109 -7.95 -5.30 -7.13
N GLY A 110 -8.77 -4.25 -7.28
CA GLY A 110 -8.60 -3.26 -8.35
C GLY A 110 -7.30 -2.45 -8.24
N CYS A 111 -6.78 -2.22 -7.03
CA CYS A 111 -5.46 -1.61 -6.83
C CYS A 111 -4.30 -2.57 -7.12
N TRP A 112 -4.52 -3.88 -6.93
CA TRP A 112 -3.49 -4.92 -7.08
C TRP A 112 -3.49 -5.61 -8.45
N GLN A 113 -3.93 -4.91 -9.50
CA GLN A 113 -3.78 -5.41 -10.86
C GLN A 113 -2.30 -5.50 -11.24
N ARG A 114 -1.95 -6.59 -11.92
CA ARG A 114 -0.57 -6.86 -12.34
C ARG A 114 -0.07 -5.76 -13.28
N GLU A 115 -0.86 -5.45 -14.30
CA GLU A 115 -0.54 -4.36 -15.22
C GLU A 115 -0.88 -3.01 -14.60
N PRO A 116 0.07 -2.06 -14.50
CA PRO A 116 -0.17 -0.77 -13.89
C PRO A 116 -1.34 0.00 -14.50
N GLN A 117 -1.53 -0.09 -15.82
CA GLN A 117 -2.60 0.62 -16.53
C GLN A 117 -4.00 0.04 -16.28
N GLN A 118 -4.09 -1.18 -15.74
CA GLN A 118 -5.36 -1.81 -15.37
C GLN A 118 -5.78 -1.48 -13.93
N ARG A 119 -4.90 -0.86 -13.14
CA ARG A 119 -5.22 -0.48 -11.77
C ARG A 119 -6.26 0.63 -11.74
N LEU A 120 -7.07 0.64 -10.68
CA LEU A 120 -8.06 1.69 -10.46
C LEU A 120 -7.41 3.07 -10.38
N ASN A 121 -8.06 4.07 -10.95
CA ASN A 121 -7.62 5.46 -10.79
C ASN A 121 -7.90 5.92 -9.35
N ILE A 122 -6.98 6.71 -8.78
CA ILE A 122 -7.13 7.33 -7.46
C ILE A 122 -8.44 8.12 -7.32
N LYS A 123 -8.93 8.74 -8.40
CA LYS A 123 -10.21 9.45 -8.43
C LYS A 123 -11.40 8.52 -8.18
N ASP A 124 -11.38 7.33 -8.78
CA ASP A 124 -12.45 6.33 -8.64
C ASP A 124 -12.41 5.71 -7.23
N ILE A 125 -11.21 5.41 -6.74
CA ILE A 125 -10.97 4.94 -5.37
C ILE A 125 -11.55 5.95 -4.37
N GLN A 126 -11.21 7.23 -4.51
CA GLN A 126 -11.71 8.30 -3.64
C GLN A 126 -13.25 8.37 -3.69
N LYS A 127 -13.85 8.33 -4.88
CA LYS A 127 -15.31 8.38 -5.04
C LYS A 127 -15.98 7.19 -4.34
N MET A 128 -15.46 5.98 -4.54
CA MET A 128 -15.99 4.77 -3.92
C MET A 128 -15.85 4.81 -2.39
N LEU A 129 -14.70 5.22 -1.87
CA LEU A 129 -14.49 5.38 -0.42
C LEU A 129 -15.49 6.39 0.17
N LEU A 130 -15.66 7.56 -0.47
CA LEU A 130 -16.62 8.57 -0.02
C LEU A 130 -18.06 8.04 -0.01
N THR A 131 -18.45 7.25 -1.01
CA THR A 131 -19.78 6.62 -1.06
C THR A 131 -19.96 5.63 0.08
N MET A 132 -18.96 4.79 0.37
CA MET A 132 -19.02 3.83 1.47
C MET A 132 -19.08 4.49 2.85
N MET A 133 -18.36 5.60 3.04
CA MET A 133 -18.42 6.40 4.27
C MET A 133 -19.81 7.01 4.51
N LYS A 134 -20.52 7.40 3.44
CA LYS A 134 -21.89 7.94 3.54
C LYS A 134 -22.95 6.85 3.77
N ALA A 135 -22.71 5.65 3.24
CA ALA A 135 -23.68 4.57 3.24
C ALA A 135 -23.76 3.78 4.56
N THR A 136 -22.76 3.88 5.44
CA THR A 136 -22.65 2.93 6.56
C THR A 136 -22.28 3.62 7.88
N PRO A 137 -23.17 3.62 8.90
CA PRO A 137 -22.82 4.00 10.27
C PRO A 137 -21.89 2.97 10.97
N VAL A 138 -21.70 1.78 10.39
CA VAL A 138 -20.99 0.62 11.01
C VAL A 138 -19.46 0.74 10.98
N TYR A 139 -18.87 1.51 10.06
CA TYR A 139 -17.40 1.70 10.04
C TYR A 139 -16.89 2.61 11.16
N LEU A 140 -17.77 3.40 11.78
CA LEU A 140 -17.43 4.22 12.95
C LEU A 140 -17.13 3.37 14.19
N ASP A 141 -17.71 2.16 14.30
CA ASP A 141 -17.44 1.24 15.42
C ASP A 141 -16.08 0.51 15.28
N ILE A 142 -15.52 0.44 14.07
CA ILE A 142 -14.20 -0.15 13.80
C ILE A 142 -13.06 0.81 14.17
N LEU A 143 -13.33 2.13 14.15
CA LEU A 143 -12.38 3.18 14.52
C LEU A 143 -12.58 3.71 15.96
N GLY A 144 -13.41 3.03 16.74
CA GLY A 144 -13.66 3.32 18.16
C GLY A 144 -12.45 3.06 19.05
#